data_AF-A0A7Y6A9H0-F1
#
_entry.id   AF-A0A7Y6A9H0-F1
#
_cell.length_a   1.000
_cell.length_b   1.000
_cell.length_c   1.000
_cell.angle_alpha   90.00
_cell.angle_beta   90.00
_cell.angle_gamma   90.00
#
_symmetry.space_group_name_H-M   'P 1'
#
loop_
_entity.id
_entity.type
_entity.pdbx_description
1 polymer ?
#
loop_
_entity_poly.entity_id
_entity_poly.type
_entity_poly.pdbx_seq_one_letter_code
_entity_poly.pdbx_strand_id
1 'polypeptide(L)'
;MPVAGHALAVAGRLAQSASEAAADAGEVKYRADLLRDLLTGRLADAARLPPAWLGALAHRNVTVVVAEPDPLADDSAATLRRHQDALTAAWTTSVRQADPEGVVAGYPGEIVALIAVPPDSGPRSAACPARDAAARVRLACARIPRSFTTGISRQVRGIEALPTAYEQARRAVDAGRRLQGPGAVTDFDRLGVFRLLSLLPADGELERFAVEVLGVLADPQEPEAVDLRRTLQVLLETNLNVAETSRRLYVHYNTLRYRIGKLERLVGPFTQDSRLRLDLLIALEIVHLGDTAPHPPCV
;
A
#
# COMPACT_ATOMS: atom_id res chain seq x y z
N MET A 1 63.56 -10.35 0.75
CA MET A 1 62.51 -11.10 1.48
C MET A 1 61.48 -10.18 2.21
N PRO A 2 60.79 -9.20 1.59
CA PRO A 2 59.76 -8.39 2.28
C PRO A 2 58.30 -8.65 1.84
N VAL A 3 58.07 -9.57 0.89
CA VAL A 3 56.75 -9.78 0.27
C VAL A 3 55.82 -10.64 1.14
N ALA A 4 56.37 -11.55 1.95
CA ALA A 4 55.59 -12.43 2.82
C ALA A 4 54.90 -11.68 3.98
N GLY A 5 55.53 -10.63 4.52
CA GLY A 5 54.96 -9.81 5.61
C GLY A 5 53.77 -8.95 5.17
N HIS A 6 53.78 -8.47 3.91
CA HIS A 6 52.67 -7.69 3.35
C HIS A 6 51.42 -8.55 3.08
N ALA A 7 51.59 -9.78 2.60
CA ALA A 7 50.47 -10.69 2.33
C ALA A 7 49.73 -11.11 3.62
N LEU A 8 50.47 -11.39 4.70
CA LEU A 8 49.91 -11.69 6.03
C LEU A 8 49.16 -10.49 6.63
N ALA A 9 49.69 -9.27 6.47
CA ALA A 9 49.03 -8.06 6.94
C ALA A 9 47.74 -7.71 6.17
N VAL A 10 47.69 -7.99 4.86
CA VAL A 10 46.48 -7.82 4.05
C VAL A 10 45.42 -8.87 4.41
N ALA A 11 45.81 -10.13 4.61
CA ALA A 11 44.91 -11.20 5.03
C ALA A 11 44.30 -10.93 6.43
N GLY A 12 45.09 -10.42 7.37
CA GLY A 12 44.61 -10.02 8.69
C GLY A 12 43.59 -8.88 8.65
N ARG A 13 43.82 -7.85 7.81
CA ARG A 13 42.86 -6.75 7.64
C ARG A 13 41.55 -7.18 6.98
N LEU A 14 41.59 -8.07 5.99
CA LEU A 14 40.38 -8.60 5.35
C LEU A 14 39.57 -9.49 6.31
N ALA A 15 40.24 -10.29 7.13
CA ALA A 15 39.58 -11.11 8.16
C ALA A 15 38.93 -10.24 9.25
N GLN A 16 39.60 -9.17 9.68
CA GLN A 16 39.08 -8.23 10.68
C GLN A 16 37.89 -7.43 10.14
N SER A 17 37.96 -6.91 8.91
CA SER A 17 36.82 -6.24 8.27
C SER A 17 35.64 -7.19 8.04
N ALA A 18 35.90 -8.46 7.74
CA ALA A 18 34.84 -9.46 7.58
C ALA A 18 34.18 -9.81 8.93
N SER A 19 34.97 -9.87 10.01
CA SER A 19 34.45 -10.10 11.37
C SER A 19 33.64 -8.90 11.89
N GLU A 20 34.11 -7.68 11.66
CA GLU A 20 33.40 -6.44 12.01
C GLU A 20 32.11 -6.31 11.20
N ALA A 21 32.15 -6.59 9.89
CA ALA A 21 30.97 -6.62 9.04
C ALA A 21 29.97 -7.73 9.44
N ALA A 22 30.45 -8.88 9.90
CA ALA A 22 29.59 -9.96 10.40
C ALA A 22 28.93 -9.61 11.73
N ALA A 23 29.63 -8.92 12.64
CA ALA A 23 29.09 -8.43 13.89
C ALA A 23 28.02 -7.34 13.66
N ASP A 24 28.30 -6.40 12.75
CA ASP A 24 27.36 -5.34 12.36
C ASP A 24 26.12 -5.93 11.66
N ALA A 25 26.30 -6.88 10.75
CA ALA A 25 25.19 -7.60 10.12
C ALA A 25 24.35 -8.41 11.14
N GLY A 26 25.00 -8.99 12.15
CA GLY A 26 24.32 -9.69 13.26
C GLY A 26 23.44 -8.76 14.08
N GLU A 27 23.94 -7.57 14.43
CA GLU A 27 23.19 -6.55 15.15
C GLU A 27 22.04 -5.97 14.32
N VAL A 28 22.26 -5.73 13.03
CA VAL A 28 21.21 -5.27 12.09
C VAL A 28 20.09 -6.30 11.99
N LYS A 29 20.45 -7.59 11.82
CA LYS A 29 19.47 -8.67 11.77
C LYS A 29 18.71 -8.82 13.08
N TYR A 30 19.41 -8.80 14.22
CA TYR A 30 18.78 -8.88 15.54
C TYR A 30 17.75 -7.76 15.76
N ARG A 31 18.11 -6.52 15.40
CA ARG A 31 17.18 -5.39 15.46
C ARG A 31 15.98 -5.58 14.54
N ALA A 32 16.19 -6.03 13.31
CA ALA A 32 15.09 -6.32 12.38
C ALA A 32 14.14 -7.39 12.96
N ASP A 33 14.67 -8.49 13.49
CA ASP A 33 13.86 -9.56 14.10
C ASP A 33 13.08 -9.05 15.31
N LEU A 34 13.69 -8.21 16.15
CA LEU A 34 13.03 -7.60 17.29
C LEU A 34 11.92 -6.62 16.89
N LEU A 35 12.15 -5.80 15.85
CA LEU A 35 11.10 -4.95 15.30
C LEU A 35 9.96 -5.80 14.74
N ARG A 36 10.28 -6.92 14.08
CA ARG A 36 9.27 -7.84 13.58
C ARG A 36 8.41 -8.40 14.70
N ASP A 37 9.02 -8.83 15.79
CA ASP A 37 8.30 -9.35 16.95
C ASP A 37 7.42 -8.28 17.58
N LEU A 38 7.91 -7.04 17.68
CA LEU A 38 7.12 -5.90 18.13
C LEU A 38 5.92 -5.63 17.20
N LEU A 39 6.12 -5.57 15.89
CA LEU A 39 5.08 -5.29 14.90
C LEU A 39 4.07 -6.44 14.75
N THR A 40 4.42 -7.66 15.16
CA THR A 40 3.51 -8.82 15.11
C THR A 40 2.89 -9.13 16.47
N GLY A 41 3.16 -8.31 17.50
CA GLY A 41 2.66 -8.55 18.86
C GLY A 41 3.25 -9.80 19.53
N ARG A 42 4.38 -10.31 19.02
CA ARG A 42 5.10 -11.49 19.55
C ARG A 42 6.23 -11.12 20.50
N LEU A 43 6.43 -9.84 20.78
CA LEU A 43 7.44 -9.36 21.71
C LEU A 43 7.09 -9.82 23.14
N ALA A 44 7.88 -10.75 23.68
CA ALA A 44 7.65 -11.30 25.01
C ALA A 44 7.98 -10.30 26.15
N ASP A 45 8.94 -9.40 25.93
CA ASP A 45 9.39 -8.43 26.94
C ASP A 45 9.87 -7.13 26.26
N ALA A 46 9.27 -6.00 26.65
CA ALA A 46 9.62 -4.67 26.18
C ALA A 46 11.02 -4.23 26.63
N ALA A 47 11.59 -4.82 27.68
CA ALA A 47 12.95 -4.52 28.15
C ALA A 47 14.03 -4.93 27.13
N ARG A 48 13.70 -5.80 26.16
CA ARG A 48 14.60 -6.19 25.07
C ARG A 48 14.75 -5.11 23.99
N LEU A 49 13.86 -4.11 23.97
CA LEU A 49 13.89 -3.02 22.98
C LEU A 49 15.10 -2.11 23.20
N PRO A 50 15.78 -1.68 22.11
CA PRO A 50 16.84 -0.69 22.22
C PRO A 50 16.33 0.57 22.94
N PRO A 51 17.11 1.14 23.88
CA PRO A 51 16.72 2.38 24.56
C PRO A 51 16.40 3.53 23.61
N ALA A 52 17.09 3.58 22.46
CA ALA A 52 16.81 4.54 21.39
C ALA A 52 15.38 4.41 20.82
N TRP A 53 14.86 3.19 20.71
CA TRP A 53 13.49 2.95 20.22
C TRP A 53 12.47 3.26 21.30
N LEU A 54 12.74 2.92 22.56
CA LEU A 54 11.87 3.29 23.67
C LEU A 54 11.71 4.82 23.76
N GLY A 55 12.82 5.56 23.65
CA GLY A 55 12.79 7.03 23.59
C GLY A 55 12.02 7.57 22.39
N ALA A 56 12.30 7.05 21.19
CA ALA A 56 11.66 7.50 19.96
C ALA A 56 10.17 7.13 19.87
N LEU A 57 9.71 6.05 20.53
CA LEU A 57 8.36 5.51 20.36
C LEU A 57 7.42 5.76 21.56
N ALA A 58 7.93 6.02 22.76
CA ALA A 58 7.09 6.09 23.98
C ALA A 58 6.15 7.31 24.02
N HIS A 59 6.56 8.44 23.46
CA HIS A 59 5.82 9.71 23.61
C HIS A 59 5.49 10.40 22.30
N ARG A 60 5.92 9.83 21.18
CA ARG A 60 5.73 10.39 19.86
C ARG A 60 4.55 9.70 19.19
N ASN A 61 3.88 10.49 18.37
CA ASN A 61 2.91 10.00 17.42
C ASN A 61 3.69 9.42 16.24
N VAL A 62 3.43 8.17 15.88
CA VAL A 62 4.20 7.43 14.88
C VAL A 62 3.25 6.81 13.88
N THR A 63 3.67 6.82 12.62
CA THR A 63 3.02 6.09 11.55
C THR A 63 3.92 4.95 11.12
N VAL A 64 3.32 3.78 10.90
CA VAL A 64 3.97 2.62 10.30
C VAL A 64 3.78 2.71 8.79
N VAL A 65 4.87 2.58 8.06
CA VAL A 65 4.88 2.49 6.60
C VAL A 65 5.36 1.12 6.21
N VAL A 66 4.63 0.46 5.32
CA VAL A 66 5.02 -0.80 4.71
C VAL A 66 5.17 -0.56 3.22
N ALA A 67 6.31 -0.95 2.66
CA ALA A 67 6.57 -0.89 1.24
C ALA A 67 6.91 -2.29 0.74
N GLU A 68 6.10 -2.81 -0.17
CA GLU A 68 6.31 -4.12 -0.78
C GLU A 68 6.72 -3.93 -2.24
N PRO A 69 7.80 -4.57 -2.71
CA PRO A 69 8.15 -4.56 -4.12
C PRO A 69 7.04 -5.24 -4.91
N ASP A 70 6.61 -4.63 -6.00
CA ASP A 70 5.59 -5.25 -6.85
C ASP A 70 6.19 -6.45 -7.60
N PRO A 71 5.39 -7.50 -7.84
CA PRO A 71 5.84 -8.68 -8.57
C PRO A 71 6.20 -8.30 -10.01
N LEU A 72 7.36 -8.78 -10.46
CA LEU A 72 7.79 -8.75 -11.86
C LEU A 72 8.05 -10.18 -12.31
N ALA A 73 7.66 -10.49 -13.54
CA ALA A 73 8.03 -11.74 -14.18
C ALA A 73 9.56 -11.83 -14.34
N ASP A 74 10.11 -13.02 -14.14
CA ASP A 74 11.51 -13.39 -14.47
C ASP A 74 12.64 -12.61 -13.76
N ASP A 75 12.53 -12.38 -12.46
CA ASP A 75 13.66 -11.86 -11.68
C ASP A 75 14.50 -12.96 -11.03
N SER A 76 15.81 -12.96 -11.31
CA SER A 76 16.75 -13.81 -10.58
C SER A 76 16.81 -13.41 -9.10
N ALA A 77 17.06 -14.37 -8.19
CA ALA A 77 17.19 -14.09 -6.76
C ALA A 77 18.25 -13.02 -6.44
N ALA A 78 19.33 -12.95 -7.24
CA ALA A 78 20.38 -11.95 -7.08
C ALA A 78 19.95 -10.54 -7.53
N THR A 79 19.05 -10.44 -8.50
CA THR A 79 18.46 -9.17 -8.93
C THR A 79 17.46 -8.67 -7.88
N LEU A 80 16.60 -9.55 -7.38
CA LEU A 80 15.66 -9.25 -6.29
C LEU A 80 16.38 -8.66 -5.08
N ARG A 81 17.45 -9.31 -4.64
CA ARG A 81 18.24 -8.85 -3.49
C ARG A 81 18.84 -7.47 -3.72
N ARG A 82 19.44 -7.23 -4.90
CA ARG A 82 19.99 -5.92 -5.25
C ARG A 82 18.94 -4.80 -5.27
N HIS A 83 17.76 -5.07 -5.83
CA HIS A 83 16.65 -4.11 -5.81
C HIS A 83 16.17 -3.84 -4.39
N GLN A 84 16.08 -4.88 -3.56
CA GLN A 84 15.65 -4.76 -2.17
C GLN A 84 16.65 -3.99 -1.30
N ASP A 85 17.95 -4.23 -1.48
CA ASP A 85 19.01 -3.49 -0.78
C ASP A 85 18.97 -1.99 -1.16
N ALA A 86 18.82 -1.70 -2.46
CA ALA A 86 18.68 -0.34 -2.95
C ALA A 86 17.43 0.37 -2.42
N LEU A 87 16.28 -0.32 -2.40
CA LEU A 87 15.04 0.19 -1.82
C LEU A 87 15.19 0.45 -0.32
N THR A 88 15.83 -0.46 0.42
CA THR A 88 16.06 -0.30 1.87
C THR A 88 16.95 0.91 2.16
N ALA A 89 18.00 1.13 1.36
CA ALA A 89 18.88 2.29 1.48
C ALA A 89 18.13 3.60 1.15
N ALA A 90 17.29 3.61 0.12
CA ALA A 90 16.49 4.77 -0.26
C ALA A 90 15.45 5.13 0.82
N TRP A 91 14.77 4.13 1.39
CA TRP A 91 13.87 4.30 2.53
C TRP A 91 14.60 4.82 3.76
N THR A 92 15.74 4.23 4.11
CA THR A 92 16.56 4.69 5.24
C THR A 92 16.94 6.16 5.10
N THR A 93 17.41 6.56 3.91
CA THR A 93 17.79 7.96 3.63
C THR A 93 16.58 8.89 3.72
N SER A 94 15.47 8.51 3.08
CA SER A 94 14.25 9.34 3.03
C SER A 94 13.58 9.48 4.40
N VAL A 95 13.61 8.44 5.22
CA VAL A 95 13.08 8.45 6.58
C VAL A 95 13.94 9.32 7.48
N ARG A 96 15.28 9.16 7.47
CA ARG A 96 16.18 9.99 8.28
C ARG A 96 16.10 11.48 7.96
N GLN A 97 15.76 11.84 6.71
CA GLN A 97 15.49 13.22 6.32
C GLN A 97 14.16 13.76 6.88
N ALA A 98 13.13 12.93 7.00
CA ALA A 98 11.84 13.33 7.58
C ALA A 98 11.85 13.31 9.11
N ASP A 99 12.50 12.29 9.68
CA ASP A 99 12.57 12.00 11.10
C ASP A 99 13.98 11.45 11.41
N PRO A 100 14.86 12.25 12.02
CA PRO A 100 16.21 11.82 12.37
C PRO A 100 16.24 10.58 13.27
N GLU A 101 15.19 10.30 14.04
CA GLU A 101 15.06 9.12 14.91
C GLU A 101 14.22 8.00 14.26
N GLY A 102 13.78 8.18 13.03
CA GLY A 102 12.97 7.21 12.31
C GLY A 102 13.69 5.86 12.16
N VAL A 103 12.91 4.79 12.28
CA VAL A 103 13.42 3.40 12.22
C VAL A 103 13.05 2.81 10.89
N VAL A 104 13.98 2.11 10.24
CA VAL A 104 13.74 1.37 8.99
C VAL A 104 14.31 -0.03 9.14
N ALA A 105 13.55 -1.04 8.73
CA ALA A 105 14.01 -2.42 8.61
C ALA A 105 13.58 -2.99 7.26
N GLY A 106 14.52 -3.65 6.59
CA GLY A 106 14.25 -4.45 5.40
C GLY A 106 14.05 -5.91 5.77
N TYR A 107 13.03 -6.55 5.21
CA TYR A 107 12.72 -7.97 5.37
C TYR A 107 12.49 -8.60 4.01
N PRO A 108 12.66 -9.93 3.85
CA PRO A 108 12.30 -10.60 2.60
C PRO A 108 10.88 -10.23 2.15
N GLY A 109 10.76 -9.54 1.02
CA GLY A 109 9.48 -9.15 0.44
C GLY A 109 8.85 -7.85 0.97
N GLU A 110 9.42 -7.16 1.96
CA GLU A 110 8.88 -5.86 2.41
C GLU A 110 9.91 -5.00 3.14
N ILE A 111 9.64 -3.70 3.20
CA ILE A 111 10.36 -2.73 4.02
C ILE A 111 9.36 -2.13 4.98
N VAL A 112 9.74 -2.02 6.25
CA VAL A 112 8.93 -1.35 7.27
C VAL A 112 9.67 -0.15 7.80
N ALA A 113 8.99 0.99 7.86
CA ALA A 113 9.49 2.21 8.46
C ALA A 113 8.55 2.73 9.55
N LEU A 114 9.14 3.25 10.62
CA LEU A 114 8.46 3.99 11.68
C LEU A 114 8.87 5.46 11.55
N ILE A 115 7.89 6.32 11.28
CA ILE A 115 8.12 7.75 11.05
C ILE A 115 7.26 8.53 12.02
N ALA A 116 7.88 9.39 12.82
CA ALA A 116 7.12 10.26 13.70
C ALA A 116 6.33 11.31 12.93
N VAL A 117 5.18 11.65 13.50
CA VAL A 117 4.25 12.64 12.98
C VAL A 117 4.16 13.78 13.98
N PRO A 118 4.28 15.05 13.54
CA PRO A 118 4.07 16.21 14.41
C PRO A 118 2.67 16.17 15.04
N PRO A 119 2.52 16.55 16.32
CA PRO A 119 1.27 16.41 17.07
C PRO A 119 0.07 17.14 16.44
N ASP A 120 0.32 18.20 15.65
CA ASP A 120 -0.73 19.00 14.99
C ASP A 120 -1.13 18.47 13.60
N SER A 121 -0.56 17.35 13.15
CA SER A 121 -0.89 16.77 11.85
C SER A 121 -2.13 15.89 11.98
N GLY A 122 -3.28 16.40 11.54
CA GLY A 122 -4.49 15.59 11.45
C GLY A 122 -4.32 14.40 10.47
N PRO A 123 -5.15 13.35 10.57
CA PRO A 123 -5.06 12.13 9.75
C PRO A 123 -5.20 12.38 8.24
N ARG A 124 -5.75 13.53 7.84
CA ARG A 124 -5.88 13.95 6.43
C ARG A 124 -4.99 15.14 6.05
N SER A 125 -4.02 15.49 6.90
CA SER A 125 -3.09 16.59 6.65
C SER A 125 -2.42 16.44 5.28
N ALA A 126 -2.27 17.57 4.59
CA ALA A 126 -1.54 17.64 3.32
C ALA A 126 -0.05 17.32 3.54
N ALA A 127 0.52 17.80 4.66
CA ALA A 127 1.86 17.45 5.11
C ALA A 127 1.81 16.13 5.89
N CYS A 128 2.27 15.05 5.25
CA CYS A 128 2.42 13.74 5.87
C CYS A 128 3.86 13.27 5.63
N PRO A 129 4.72 13.24 6.68
CA PRO A 129 6.12 12.87 6.54
C PRO A 129 6.34 11.51 5.84
N ALA A 130 5.43 10.56 6.08
CA ALA A 130 5.43 9.26 5.42
C ALA A 130 5.18 9.34 3.91
N ARG A 131 4.23 10.18 3.47
CA ARG A 131 3.94 10.41 2.05
C ARG A 131 5.10 11.09 1.36
N ASP A 132 5.70 12.09 2.01
CA ASP A 132 6.85 12.81 1.48
C ASP A 132 8.07 11.89 1.37
N ALA A 133 8.28 11.01 2.36
CA ALA A 133 9.30 9.97 2.30
C ALA A 133 9.05 9.01 1.13
N ALA A 134 7.82 8.50 0.96
CA ALA A 134 7.46 7.63 -0.16
C ALA A 134 7.71 8.30 -1.52
N ALA A 135 7.37 9.59 -1.66
CA ALA A 135 7.63 10.36 -2.87
C ALA A 135 9.14 10.50 -3.17
N ARG A 136 9.96 10.76 -2.14
CA ARG A 136 11.42 10.81 -2.29
C ARG A 136 12.00 9.46 -2.69
N VAL A 137 11.54 8.36 -2.08
CA VAL A 137 11.98 7.00 -2.45
C VAL A 137 11.61 6.70 -3.90
N ARG A 138 10.40 7.04 -4.33
CA ARG A 138 9.95 6.83 -5.72
C ARG A 138 10.88 7.54 -6.72
N LEU A 139 11.31 8.76 -6.42
CA LEU A 139 12.26 9.50 -7.24
C LEU A 139 13.66 8.87 -7.20
N ALA A 140 14.16 8.51 -6.01
CA ALA A 140 15.47 7.89 -5.84
C ALA A 140 15.57 6.53 -6.57
N CYS A 141 14.47 5.79 -6.64
CA CYS A 141 14.38 4.48 -7.24
C CYS A 141 13.84 4.51 -8.69
N ALA A 142 13.67 5.68 -9.31
CA ALA A 142 13.10 5.80 -10.65
C ALA A 142 13.86 5.02 -11.75
N ARG A 143 15.15 4.71 -11.51
CA ARG A 143 16.00 3.91 -12.40
C ARG A 143 15.95 2.40 -12.13
N ILE A 144 15.32 1.98 -11.04
CA ILE A 144 15.15 0.57 -10.72
C ILE A 144 13.94 0.07 -11.53
N PRO A 145 14.08 -1.01 -12.32
CA PRO A 145 12.98 -1.55 -13.14
C PRO A 145 11.97 -2.32 -12.28
N ARG A 146 11.63 -1.79 -11.11
CA ARG A 146 10.73 -2.37 -10.11
C ARG A 146 10.06 -1.27 -9.32
N SER A 147 8.74 -1.25 -9.40
CA SER A 147 7.91 -0.42 -8.55
C SER A 147 7.73 -1.08 -7.17
N PHE A 148 7.24 -0.30 -6.23
CA PHE A 148 6.89 -0.78 -4.91
C PHE A 148 5.59 -0.11 -4.49
N THR A 149 4.67 -0.90 -3.96
CA THR A 149 3.44 -0.38 -3.40
C THR A 149 3.65 -0.08 -1.92
N THR A 150 3.22 1.11 -1.50
CA THR A 150 3.42 1.64 -0.15
C THR A 150 2.07 1.84 0.54
N GLY A 151 1.94 1.29 1.74
CA GLY A 151 0.82 1.50 2.63
C GLY A 151 1.25 2.24 3.88
N ILE A 152 0.42 3.20 4.31
CA ILE A 152 0.70 4.11 5.42
C ILE A 152 -0.41 3.90 6.46
N SER A 153 -0.05 3.57 7.70
CA SER A 153 -1.00 3.35 8.78
C SER A 153 -1.65 4.65 9.27
N ARG A 154 -2.57 4.50 10.24
CA ARG A 154 -2.92 5.63 11.10
C ARG A 154 -1.74 6.01 11.97
N GLN A 155 -1.75 7.26 12.41
CA GLN A 155 -0.95 7.68 13.52
C GLN A 155 -1.35 6.91 14.79
N VAL A 156 -0.38 6.31 15.44
CA VAL A 156 -0.54 5.64 16.74
C VAL A 156 0.46 6.18 17.75
N ARG A 157 0.20 5.92 19.02
CA ARG A 157 1.09 6.31 20.12
C ARG A 157 1.36 5.10 21.00
N GLY A 158 2.62 4.94 21.38
CA GLY A 158 3.06 3.82 22.22
C GLY A 158 3.26 2.53 21.43
N ILE A 159 4.15 1.68 21.95
CA ILE A 159 4.59 0.45 21.31
C ILE A 159 3.47 -0.59 21.15
N GLU A 160 2.49 -0.58 22.06
CA GLU A 160 1.36 -1.52 22.06
C GLU A 160 0.40 -1.34 20.87
N ALA A 161 0.39 -0.15 20.26
CA ALA A 161 -0.46 0.14 19.12
C ALA A 161 0.23 -0.18 17.77
N LEU A 162 1.54 -0.48 17.78
CA LEU A 162 2.31 -0.78 16.57
C LEU A 162 1.83 -2.03 15.83
N PRO A 163 1.41 -3.14 16.47
CA PRO A 163 0.86 -4.28 15.75
C PRO A 163 -0.37 -3.92 14.92
N THR A 164 -1.27 -3.14 15.49
CA THR A 164 -2.47 -2.67 14.79
C THR A 164 -2.09 -1.74 13.64
N ALA A 165 -1.15 -0.82 13.84
CA ALA A 165 -0.69 0.08 12.80
C ALA A 165 0.03 -0.65 11.65
N TYR A 166 0.82 -1.68 11.98
CA TYR A 166 1.48 -2.52 10.99
C TYR A 166 0.47 -3.24 10.08
N GLU A 167 -0.55 -3.87 10.67
CA GLU A 167 -1.63 -4.51 9.90
C GLU A 167 -2.42 -3.50 9.05
N GLN A 168 -2.63 -2.27 9.54
CA GLN A 168 -3.24 -1.20 8.75
C GLN A 168 -2.40 -0.84 7.52
N ALA A 169 -1.08 -0.68 7.70
CA ALA A 169 -0.18 -0.36 6.60
C ALA A 169 -0.14 -1.49 5.55
N ARG A 170 -0.08 -2.76 5.97
CA ARG A 170 -0.17 -3.90 5.04
C ARG A 170 -1.48 -3.92 4.25
N ARG A 171 -2.62 -3.73 4.93
CA ARG A 171 -3.92 -3.63 4.24
C ARG A 171 -3.98 -2.48 3.25
N ALA A 172 -3.31 -1.36 3.56
CA ALA A 172 -3.21 -0.24 2.64
C ALA A 172 -2.30 -0.55 1.44
N VAL A 173 -1.26 -1.38 1.59
CA VAL A 173 -0.50 -1.92 0.45
C VAL A 173 -1.41 -2.76 -0.44
N ASP A 174 -2.12 -3.74 0.13
CA ASP A 174 -2.98 -4.65 -0.63
C ASP A 174 -4.10 -3.89 -1.35
N ALA A 175 -4.80 -3.02 -0.64
CA ALA A 175 -5.85 -2.20 -1.22
C ALA A 175 -5.30 -1.21 -2.25
N GLY A 176 -4.15 -0.58 -2.00
CA GLY A 176 -3.50 0.31 -2.95
C GLY A 176 -3.13 -0.38 -4.25
N ARG A 177 -2.54 -1.57 -4.15
CA ARG A 177 -2.15 -2.39 -5.30
C ARG A 177 -3.37 -2.77 -6.16
N ARG A 178 -4.50 -3.11 -5.52
CA ARG A 178 -5.76 -3.40 -6.22
C ARG A 178 -6.40 -2.12 -6.78
N LEU A 179 -6.46 -1.02 -6.06
CA LEU A 179 -7.23 0.15 -6.51
C LEU A 179 -6.52 1.02 -7.54
N GLN A 180 -5.20 1.13 -7.41
CA GLN A 180 -4.37 2.09 -8.14
C GLN A 180 -3.29 1.39 -8.97
N GLY A 181 -3.13 0.06 -8.83
CA GLY A 181 -2.11 -0.72 -9.51
C GLY A 181 -0.73 -0.66 -8.83
N PRO A 182 0.31 -1.22 -9.49
CA PRO A 182 1.69 -1.21 -9.00
C PRO A 182 2.21 0.21 -8.75
N GLY A 183 3.03 0.37 -7.71
CA GLY A 183 3.61 1.67 -7.35
C GLY A 183 2.67 2.61 -6.57
N ALA A 184 1.52 2.12 -6.12
CA ALA A 184 0.56 2.92 -5.36
C ALA A 184 1.11 3.38 -4.00
N VAL A 185 0.68 4.56 -3.53
CA VAL A 185 0.98 5.05 -2.18
C VAL A 185 -0.34 5.38 -1.50
N THR A 186 -0.69 4.57 -0.51
CA THR A 186 -2.06 4.56 0.05
C THR A 186 -2.05 4.79 1.55
N ASP A 187 -2.75 5.83 1.99
CA ASP A 187 -3.02 6.06 3.40
C ASP A 187 -4.23 5.22 3.84
N PHE A 188 -4.10 4.49 4.96
CA PHE A 188 -5.19 3.67 5.49
C PHE A 188 -6.45 4.48 5.80
N ASP A 189 -6.31 5.74 6.25
CA ASP A 189 -7.45 6.64 6.48
C ASP A 189 -8.12 7.16 5.21
N ARG A 190 -7.47 7.01 4.05
CA ARG A 190 -8.02 7.41 2.75
C ARG A 190 -8.73 6.27 2.02
N LEU A 191 -8.67 5.05 2.53
CA LEU A 191 -9.34 3.89 1.91
C LEU A 191 -10.87 3.96 1.94
N GLY A 192 -11.48 4.75 2.83
CA GLY A 192 -12.94 4.86 2.90
C GLY A 192 -13.62 3.49 3.07
N VAL A 193 -14.58 3.17 2.21
CA VAL A 193 -15.33 1.90 2.24
C VAL A 193 -14.44 0.69 1.97
N PHE A 194 -13.37 0.83 1.17
CA PHE A 194 -12.42 -0.27 0.89
C PHE A 194 -11.70 -0.78 2.14
N ARG A 195 -11.62 0.07 3.17
CA ARG A 195 -11.13 -0.35 4.48
C ARG A 195 -12.02 -1.42 5.11
N LEU A 196 -13.35 -1.30 4.94
CA LEU A 196 -14.31 -2.26 5.47
C LEU A 196 -14.35 -3.51 4.60
N LEU A 197 -14.33 -3.34 3.28
CA LEU A 197 -14.34 -4.45 2.33
C LEU A 197 -13.09 -5.33 2.47
N SER A 198 -11.91 -4.75 2.75
CA SER A 198 -10.68 -5.52 2.97
C SER A 198 -10.64 -6.34 4.28
N LEU A 199 -11.63 -6.19 5.17
CA LEU A 199 -11.79 -7.05 6.35
C LEU A 199 -12.47 -8.37 6.02
N LEU A 200 -13.17 -8.44 4.88
CA LEU A 200 -13.87 -9.64 4.46
C LEU A 200 -12.87 -10.66 3.90
N PRO A 201 -13.10 -11.96 4.15
CA PRO A 201 -12.27 -13.02 3.59
C PRO A 201 -12.32 -12.99 2.06
N ALA A 202 -11.23 -13.43 1.42
CA ALA A 202 -11.14 -13.57 -0.03
C ALA A 202 -11.79 -14.89 -0.49
N ASP A 203 -13.07 -15.09 -0.17
CA ASP A 203 -13.86 -16.30 -0.46
C ASP A 203 -14.81 -16.15 -1.66
N GLY A 204 -14.68 -15.05 -2.41
CA GLY A 204 -15.49 -14.75 -3.58
C GLY A 204 -16.83 -14.07 -3.26
N GLU A 205 -17.13 -13.76 -2.00
CA GLU A 205 -18.42 -13.17 -1.62
C GLU A 205 -18.60 -11.75 -2.18
N LEU A 206 -17.53 -10.96 -2.22
CA LEU A 206 -17.58 -9.61 -2.81
C LEU A 206 -17.94 -9.67 -4.29
N GLU A 207 -17.30 -10.57 -5.03
CA GLU A 207 -17.52 -10.79 -6.45
C GLU A 207 -18.95 -11.28 -6.72
N ARG A 208 -19.47 -12.21 -5.90
CA ARG A 208 -20.87 -12.65 -5.96
C ARG A 208 -21.84 -11.49 -5.74
N PHE A 209 -21.63 -10.70 -4.67
CA PHE A 209 -22.45 -9.53 -4.38
C PHE A 209 -22.46 -8.55 -5.57
N ALA A 210 -21.29 -8.27 -6.15
CA ALA A 210 -21.20 -7.36 -7.30
C ALA A 210 -21.97 -7.89 -8.51
N VAL A 211 -21.88 -9.19 -8.80
CA VAL A 211 -22.64 -9.86 -9.87
C VAL A 211 -24.15 -9.84 -9.60
N GLU A 212 -24.58 -10.08 -8.36
CA GLU A 212 -26.00 -10.05 -7.98
C GLU A 212 -26.61 -8.65 -8.14
N VAL A 213 -25.87 -7.61 -7.76
CA VAL A 213 -26.36 -6.22 -7.78
C VAL A 213 -26.28 -5.60 -9.19
N LEU A 214 -25.20 -5.84 -9.93
CA LEU A 214 -25.00 -5.27 -11.27
C LEU A 214 -25.63 -6.12 -12.38
N GLY A 215 -25.87 -7.40 -12.14
CA GLY A 215 -26.38 -8.34 -13.14
C GLY A 215 -25.50 -8.38 -14.39
N VAL A 216 -26.10 -8.16 -15.55
CA VAL A 216 -25.38 -8.12 -16.84
C VAL A 216 -24.33 -7.00 -16.89
N LEU A 217 -24.47 -5.96 -16.07
CA LEU A 217 -23.47 -4.91 -15.99
C LEU A 217 -22.19 -5.37 -15.28
N ALA A 218 -22.12 -6.56 -14.68
CA ALA A 218 -20.88 -7.05 -14.09
C ALA A 218 -19.88 -7.60 -15.13
N ASP A 219 -20.32 -7.87 -16.37
CA ASP A 219 -19.48 -8.50 -17.39
C ASP A 219 -18.37 -7.55 -17.89
N PRO A 220 -17.08 -7.86 -17.71
CA PRO A 220 -15.98 -7.02 -18.19
C PRO A 220 -15.73 -7.14 -19.69
N GLN A 221 -16.23 -8.19 -20.35
CA GLN A 221 -15.98 -8.46 -21.78
C GLN A 221 -17.04 -7.86 -22.71
N GLU A 222 -18.17 -7.39 -22.16
CA GLU A 222 -19.27 -6.82 -22.95
C GLU A 222 -19.10 -5.28 -23.05
N PRO A 223 -18.81 -4.72 -24.25
CA PRO A 223 -18.49 -3.29 -24.38
C PRO A 223 -19.62 -2.35 -23.98
N GLU A 224 -20.89 -2.74 -24.18
CA GLU A 224 -22.03 -1.93 -23.78
C GLU A 224 -22.17 -1.89 -22.25
N ALA A 225 -21.93 -2.99 -21.54
CA ALA A 225 -21.92 -3.10 -20.09
C ALA A 225 -20.82 -2.22 -19.50
N VAL A 226 -19.63 -2.22 -20.09
CA VAL A 226 -18.52 -1.33 -19.68
C VAL A 226 -18.92 0.14 -19.81
N ASP A 227 -19.51 0.55 -20.94
CA ASP A 227 -19.94 1.94 -21.17
C ASP A 227 -21.13 2.35 -20.26
N LEU A 228 -22.06 1.44 -20.02
CA LEU A 228 -23.18 1.65 -19.10
C LEU A 228 -22.73 1.68 -17.64
N ARG A 229 -21.79 0.83 -17.22
CA ARG A 229 -21.14 0.92 -15.89
C ARG A 229 -20.49 2.27 -15.69
N ARG A 230 -19.70 2.74 -16.67
CA ARG A 230 -19.09 4.07 -16.63
C ARG A 230 -20.14 5.18 -16.52
N THR A 231 -21.25 5.05 -17.26
CA THR A 231 -22.35 6.00 -17.18
C THR A 231 -22.99 6.00 -15.78
N LEU A 232 -23.25 4.82 -15.21
CA LEU A 232 -23.80 4.65 -13.87
C LEU A 232 -22.88 5.24 -12.80
N GLN A 233 -21.58 4.99 -12.88
CA GLN A 233 -20.58 5.53 -11.98
C GLN A 233 -20.63 7.07 -11.96
N VAL A 234 -20.55 7.73 -13.12
CA VAL A 234 -20.58 9.20 -13.19
C VAL A 234 -21.95 9.77 -12.75
N LEU A 235 -23.04 9.06 -13.02
CA LEU A 235 -24.36 9.45 -12.48
C LEU A 235 -24.35 9.46 -10.95
N LEU A 236 -23.84 8.40 -10.32
CA LEU A 236 -23.81 8.30 -8.86
C LEU A 236 -22.85 9.34 -8.24
N GLU A 237 -21.66 9.54 -8.82
CA GLU A 237 -20.68 10.55 -8.38
C GLU A 237 -21.22 11.99 -8.43
N THR A 238 -22.11 12.28 -9.38
CA THR A 238 -22.73 13.61 -9.53
C THR A 238 -24.05 13.73 -8.80
N ASN A 239 -24.38 12.79 -7.90
CA ASN A 239 -25.65 12.72 -7.19
C ASN A 239 -26.86 12.75 -8.14
N LEU A 240 -26.77 12.01 -9.24
CA LEU A 240 -27.77 11.91 -10.31
C LEU A 240 -28.05 13.21 -11.07
N ASN A 241 -27.13 14.18 -11.03
CA ASN A 241 -27.27 15.40 -11.81
C ASN A 241 -27.03 15.11 -13.29
N VAL A 242 -28.13 14.97 -14.05
CA VAL A 242 -28.12 14.63 -15.47
C VAL A 242 -27.33 15.65 -16.31
N ALA A 243 -27.47 16.95 -16.02
CA ALA A 243 -26.78 17.98 -16.80
C ALA A 243 -25.27 17.98 -16.54
N GLU A 244 -24.84 17.74 -15.30
CA GLU A 244 -23.43 17.61 -14.95
C GLU A 244 -22.83 16.31 -15.51
N THR A 245 -23.55 15.20 -15.39
CA THR A 245 -23.12 13.91 -15.96
C THR A 245 -22.97 14.00 -17.47
N SER A 246 -23.91 14.63 -18.18
CA SER A 246 -23.84 14.75 -19.64
C SER A 246 -22.59 15.53 -20.09
N ARG A 247 -22.20 16.56 -19.32
CA ARG A 247 -20.96 17.31 -19.57
C ARG A 247 -19.72 16.44 -19.32
N ARG A 248 -19.66 15.72 -18.19
CA ARG A 248 -18.52 14.86 -17.84
C ARG A 248 -18.30 13.70 -18.80
N LEU A 249 -19.39 13.13 -19.32
CA LEU A 249 -19.34 12.03 -20.28
C LEU A 249 -19.25 12.50 -21.74
N TYR A 250 -19.32 13.81 -21.99
CA TYR A 250 -19.36 14.40 -23.34
C TYR A 250 -20.48 13.82 -24.22
N VAL A 251 -21.64 13.52 -23.62
CA VAL A 251 -22.82 12.99 -24.32
C VAL A 251 -23.96 14.01 -24.29
N HIS A 252 -24.81 13.98 -25.31
CA HIS A 252 -26.00 14.84 -25.33
C HIS A 252 -26.99 14.44 -24.21
N TYR A 253 -27.67 15.43 -23.65
CA TYR A 253 -28.61 15.26 -22.54
C TYR A 253 -29.70 14.20 -22.80
N ASN A 254 -30.27 14.18 -24.00
CA ASN A 254 -31.30 13.19 -24.38
C ASN A 254 -30.75 11.76 -24.41
N THR A 255 -29.51 11.58 -24.89
CA THR A 255 -28.84 10.29 -24.91
C THR A 255 -28.61 9.79 -23.49
N LEU A 256 -28.22 10.67 -22.57
CA LEU A 256 -28.05 10.30 -21.17
C LEU A 256 -29.37 9.89 -20.52
N ARG A 257 -30.48 10.60 -20.79
CA ARG A 257 -31.81 10.20 -20.31
C ARG A 257 -32.21 8.81 -20.81
N TYR A 258 -31.93 8.49 -22.07
CA TYR A 258 -32.14 7.15 -22.60
C TYR A 258 -31.29 6.10 -21.86
N ARG A 259 -30.01 6.39 -21.62
CA ARG A 259 -29.11 5.51 -20.86
C ARG A 259 -29.60 5.29 -19.42
N ILE A 260 -30.07 6.33 -18.74
CA ILE A 260 -30.66 6.20 -17.39
C ILE A 260 -31.84 5.22 -17.41
N GLY A 261 -32.79 5.40 -18.34
CA GLY A 261 -33.93 4.48 -18.45
C GLY A 261 -33.52 3.04 -18.81
N LYS A 262 -32.43 2.86 -19.57
CA LYS A 262 -31.86 1.53 -19.82
C LYS A 262 -31.23 0.94 -18.55
N LEU A 263 -30.43 1.71 -17.82
CA LEU A 263 -29.85 1.30 -16.54
C LEU A 263 -30.94 0.87 -15.54
N GLU A 264 -32.02 1.64 -15.41
CA GLU A 264 -33.11 1.29 -14.48
C GLU A 264 -33.83 0.00 -14.85
N ARG A 265 -33.87 -0.36 -16.14
CA ARG A 265 -34.40 -1.67 -16.57
C ARG A 265 -33.45 -2.83 -16.26
N LEU A 266 -32.14 -2.57 -16.18
CA LEU A 266 -31.12 -3.60 -15.94
C LEU A 266 -30.89 -3.85 -14.46
N VAL A 267 -30.79 -2.80 -13.64
CA VAL A 267 -30.43 -2.90 -12.22
C VAL A 267 -31.54 -2.49 -11.25
N GLY A 268 -32.68 -2.00 -11.76
CA GLY A 268 -33.79 -1.52 -10.95
C GLY A 268 -33.80 0.01 -10.73
N PRO A 269 -34.81 0.55 -10.02
CA PRO A 269 -35.14 1.97 -9.97
C PRO A 269 -34.21 2.77 -9.03
N PHE A 270 -32.91 2.77 -9.32
CA PHE A 270 -31.90 3.43 -8.47
C PHE A 270 -32.06 4.95 -8.37
N THR A 271 -32.80 5.61 -9.28
CA THR A 271 -33.05 7.06 -9.14
C THR A 271 -33.99 7.38 -7.97
N GLN A 272 -34.80 6.41 -7.56
CA GLN A 272 -35.81 6.55 -6.49
C GLN A 272 -35.39 5.81 -5.21
N ASP A 273 -34.65 4.71 -5.34
CA ASP A 273 -34.21 3.90 -4.21
C ASP A 273 -32.81 4.30 -3.73
N SER A 274 -32.72 4.76 -2.48
CA SER A 274 -31.44 5.11 -1.84
C SER A 274 -30.60 3.90 -1.41
N ARG A 275 -31.24 2.77 -1.06
CA ARG A 275 -30.53 1.55 -0.67
C ARG A 275 -29.90 0.91 -1.89
N LEU A 276 -30.66 0.77 -2.97
CA LEU A 276 -30.13 0.26 -4.24
C LEU A 276 -28.96 1.11 -4.77
N ARG A 277 -28.99 2.44 -4.58
CA ARG A 277 -27.83 3.29 -4.93
C ARG A 277 -26.59 2.98 -4.13
N LEU A 278 -26.73 2.70 -2.83
CA LEU A 278 -25.61 2.31 -2.00
C LEU A 278 -25.06 0.95 -2.45
N ASP A 279 -25.94 -0.02 -2.72
CA ASP A 279 -25.56 -1.34 -3.19
C ASP A 279 -24.81 -1.25 -4.53
N LEU A 280 -25.33 -0.45 -5.47
CA LEU A 280 -24.69 -0.19 -6.77
C LEU A 280 -23.34 0.51 -6.63
N LEU A 281 -23.21 1.49 -5.74
CA LEU A 281 -21.92 2.13 -5.44
C LEU A 281 -20.91 1.09 -4.96
N ILE A 282 -21.28 0.27 -3.97
CA ILE A 282 -20.39 -0.76 -3.43
C ILE A 282 -20.02 -1.79 -4.51
N ALA A 283 -21.00 -2.23 -5.31
CA ALA A 283 -20.77 -3.19 -6.38
C ALA A 283 -19.83 -2.65 -7.46
N LEU A 284 -19.96 -1.38 -7.85
CA LEU A 284 -19.04 -0.72 -8.78
C LEU A 284 -17.62 -0.64 -8.23
N GLU A 285 -17.47 -0.30 -6.94
CA GLU A 285 -16.16 -0.27 -6.29
C GLU A 285 -15.52 -1.67 -6.21
N ILE A 286 -16.32 -2.73 -6.03
CA ILE A 286 -15.83 -4.12 -6.06
C ILE A 286 -15.37 -4.53 -7.46
N VAL A 287 -16.14 -4.22 -8.51
CA VAL A 287 -15.70 -4.53 -9.89
C VAL A 287 -14.39 -3.81 -10.22
N HIS A 288 -14.24 -2.55 -9.80
CA HIS A 288 -12.99 -1.81 -9.97
C HIS A 288 -11.78 -2.47 -9.25
N LEU A 289 -12.01 -3.15 -8.11
CA LEU A 289 -10.96 -3.96 -7.44
C LEU A 289 -10.59 -5.23 -8.22
N GLY A 290 -11.53 -5.82 -8.96
CA GLY A 290 -11.33 -7.04 -9.73
C GLY A 290 -10.64 -6.81 -11.07
N ASP A 291 -10.96 -5.71 -11.75
CA ASP A 291 -10.44 -5.38 -13.10
C ASP A 291 -8.92 -5.07 -13.12
N THR A 292 -8.34 -4.74 -11.98
CA THR A 292 -6.93 -4.38 -11.79
C THR A 292 -6.06 -5.53 -11.28
N ALA A 293 -6.66 -6.64 -10.85
CA ALA A 293 -5.93 -7.85 -10.54
C ALA A 293 -5.46 -8.51 -11.86
N PRO A 294 -4.20 -8.96 -11.97
CA PRO A 294 -3.76 -9.68 -13.16
C PRO A 294 -4.63 -10.93 -13.33
N HIS A 295 -5.44 -10.94 -14.38
CA HIS A 295 -6.24 -12.09 -14.77
C HIS A 295 -5.26 -13.26 -14.99
N PRO A 296 -5.41 -14.42 -14.32
CA PRO A 296 -4.62 -15.59 -14.69
C PRO A 296 -4.94 -15.90 -16.16
N PRO A 297 -3.93 -16.27 -16.97
CA PRO A 297 -4.20 -16.65 -18.36
C PRO A 297 -5.20 -17.81 -18.35
N CYS A 298 -6.32 -17.62 -19.05
CA CYS A 298 -7.27 -18.70 -19.30
C CYS A 298 -6.51 -19.88 -19.93
N VAL A 299 -6.60 -21.04 -19.28
CA VAL A 299 -6.12 -22.32 -19.79
C VAL A 299 -6.99 -22.78 -20.94
#